data_AF-A0A2N2G0D5-F1
#
_entry.id   AF-A0A2N2G0D5-F1
#
_cell.length_a   1.000
_cell.length_b   1.000
_cell.length_c   1.000
_cell.angle_alpha   90.00
_cell.angle_beta   90.00
_cell.angle_gamma   90.00
#
_symmetry.space_group_name_H-M   'P 1'
#
loop_
_entity.id
_entity.type
_entity.pdbx_description
1 polymer ?
#
loop_
_entity_poly.entity_id
_entity_poly.type
_entity_poly.pdbx_seq_one_letter_code
_entity_poly.pdbx_strand_id
1 'polypeptide(L)'
;MRSRFIVKTILLPLIVCAVLYSETTYAQHSIYEPLNLKEVNSANVDFGTMWTFDDIPGEYFQKTYGFVPEEKWLKNARLSALQFGGGCSAAFVSQDGLIMTNHHCGRGDLYKIQQEGENLLRDGFYASSLEEERKIPDLYVDQLISIKDVTNEIISKMENGNTTKEKIDLRDSIMAALTADCQEETGLKCRIVTL
;
A
#
# COMPACT_ATOMS: atom_id res chain seq x y z
N MET A 1 -26.22 45.30 61.37
CA MET A 1 -26.35 43.83 61.27
C MET A 1 -26.82 43.37 59.87
N ARG A 2 -26.17 43.81 58.78
CA ARG A 2 -26.55 43.45 57.39
C ARG A 2 -25.39 43.24 56.39
N SER A 3 -24.14 43.47 56.79
CA SER A 3 -22.97 43.43 55.87
C SER A 3 -22.29 42.05 55.78
N ARG A 4 -22.42 41.18 56.80
CA ARG A 4 -21.78 39.85 56.80
C ARG A 4 -22.53 38.76 56.03
N PHE A 5 -23.76 39.02 55.59
CA PHE A 5 -24.59 38.04 54.88
C PHE A 5 -24.43 38.10 53.35
N ILE A 6 -24.03 39.24 52.78
CA ILE A 6 -23.93 39.41 51.32
C ILE A 6 -22.65 38.75 50.77
N VAL A 7 -21.55 38.77 51.53
CA VAL A 7 -20.26 38.21 51.08
C VAL A 7 -20.32 36.69 50.94
N LYS A 8 -21.04 35.97 51.81
CA LYS A 8 -21.13 34.50 51.73
C LYS A 8 -22.07 33.98 50.63
N THR A 9 -23.07 34.76 50.22
CA THR A 9 -24.07 34.31 49.23
C THR A 9 -23.62 34.52 47.78
N ILE A 10 -22.66 35.42 47.53
CA ILE A 10 -22.14 35.69 46.18
C ILE A 10 -20.78 35.00 45.93
N LEU A 11 -19.94 34.78 46.95
CA LEU A 11 -18.65 34.09 46.75
C LEU A 11 -18.80 32.58 46.48
N LEU A 12 -19.80 31.93 47.09
CA LEU A 12 -20.01 30.50 46.94
C LEU A 12 -20.40 30.07 45.50
N PRO A 13 -21.32 30.74 44.78
CA PRO A 13 -21.62 30.39 43.40
C PRO A 13 -20.50 30.76 42.42
N LEU A 14 -19.66 31.76 42.73
CA LEU A 14 -18.52 32.16 41.89
C LEU A 14 -17.35 31.17 41.98
N ILE A 15 -17.11 30.58 43.15
CA ILE A 15 -16.11 29.52 43.33
C ILE A 15 -16.60 28.22 42.67
N VAL A 16 -17.89 27.88 42.77
CA VAL A 16 -18.47 26.72 42.08
C VAL A 16 -18.42 26.88 40.56
N CYS A 17 -18.64 28.10 40.02
CA CYS A 17 -18.49 28.37 38.59
C CYS A 17 -17.03 28.26 38.12
N ALA A 18 -16.06 28.72 38.92
CA ALA A 18 -14.64 28.61 38.58
C ALA A 18 -14.13 27.15 38.61
N VAL A 19 -14.68 26.29 39.47
CA VAL A 19 -14.34 24.86 39.51
C VAL A 19 -14.98 24.10 38.33
N LEU A 20 -16.18 24.50 37.89
CA LEU A 20 -16.86 23.89 36.73
C LEU A 20 -16.32 24.33 35.37
N TYR A 21 -15.53 25.40 35.28
CA TYR A 21 -14.83 25.83 34.06
C TYR A 21 -13.43 25.23 33.89
N SER A 22 -13.01 24.35 34.78
CA SER A 22 -11.83 23.50 34.56
C SER A 22 -12.20 22.25 33.76
N GLU A 23 -12.77 22.46 32.57
CA GLU A 23 -12.69 21.47 31.51
C GLU A 23 -11.19 21.32 31.20
N THR A 24 -10.55 20.34 31.81
CA THR A 24 -9.25 19.87 31.37
C THR A 24 -9.44 19.43 29.94
N THR A 25 -8.98 20.24 28.99
CA THR A 25 -8.77 19.81 27.62
C THR A 25 -7.69 18.74 27.67
N TYR A 26 -8.10 17.49 27.91
CA TYR A 26 -7.34 16.33 27.49
C TYR A 26 -7.34 16.39 25.96
N ALA A 27 -6.41 17.16 25.40
CA ALA A 27 -5.92 16.88 24.07
C ALA A 27 -5.61 15.38 24.06
N GLN A 28 -6.14 14.67 23.06
CA GLN A 28 -5.91 13.24 22.90
C GLN A 28 -4.40 13.02 22.83
N HIS A 29 -3.75 12.73 23.96
CA HIS A 29 -2.42 12.18 23.97
C HIS A 29 -2.58 10.78 23.39
N SER A 30 -2.18 10.65 22.12
CA SER A 30 -1.94 9.34 21.54
C SER A 30 -1.04 8.59 22.52
N ILE A 31 -1.52 7.45 23.02
CA ILE A 31 -0.77 6.51 23.86
C ILE A 31 0.38 5.83 23.10
N TYR A 32 0.52 6.13 21.80
CA TYR A 32 1.66 5.70 21.02
C TYR A 32 2.79 6.70 21.20
N GLU A 33 3.87 6.25 21.85
CA GLU A 33 5.16 6.91 21.72
C GLU A 33 5.56 6.96 20.24
N PRO A 34 6.13 8.09 19.76
CA PRO A 34 6.60 8.18 18.39
C PRO A 34 7.62 7.08 18.14
N LEU A 35 7.31 6.22 17.18
CA LEU A 35 8.10 5.04 16.82
C LEU A 35 9.57 5.45 16.61
N ASN A 36 10.48 4.89 17.41
CA ASN A 36 11.91 5.10 17.21
C ASN A 36 12.39 4.26 16.03
N LEU A 37 12.35 4.84 14.83
CA LEU A 37 12.73 4.17 13.58
C LEU A 37 14.16 3.61 13.59
N LYS A 38 15.03 4.03 14.52
CA LYS A 38 16.40 3.52 14.67
C LYS A 38 16.48 2.21 15.46
N GLU A 39 15.43 1.85 16.19
CA GLU A 39 15.37 0.66 17.05
C GLU A 39 14.39 -0.41 16.52
N VAL A 40 13.62 -0.09 15.49
CA VAL A 40 12.75 -1.04 14.82
C VAL A 40 13.60 -1.93 13.93
N ASN A 41 13.90 -3.13 14.42
CA ASN A 41 14.39 -4.22 13.58
C ASN A 41 13.19 -5.05 13.14
N SER A 42 12.86 -5.02 11.85
CA SER A 42 11.98 -6.01 11.24
C SER A 42 12.76 -7.30 10.99
N ALA A 43 12.21 -8.44 11.39
CA ALA A 43 12.70 -9.73 10.91
C ALA A 43 11.84 -10.21 9.75
N ASN A 44 12.43 -10.91 8.77
CA ASN A 44 11.71 -11.47 7.61
C ASN A 44 10.61 -12.48 7.98
N VAL A 45 10.52 -12.88 9.25
CA VAL A 45 9.46 -13.73 9.80
C VAL A 45 8.26 -12.95 10.35
N ASP A 46 8.42 -11.65 10.63
CA ASP A 46 7.38 -10.81 11.25
C ASP A 46 6.26 -10.43 10.26
N PHE A 47 6.55 -10.47 8.95
CA PHE A 47 5.57 -10.25 7.86
C PHE A 47 4.86 -11.52 7.39
N GLY A 48 5.04 -12.65 8.10
CA GLY A 48 4.57 -13.95 7.65
C GLY A 48 5.42 -14.53 6.53
N THR A 49 4.79 -15.19 5.55
CA THR A 49 5.48 -15.85 4.41
C THR A 49 5.33 -15.07 3.10
N MET A 50 5.13 -13.76 3.19
CA MET A 50 4.99 -12.85 2.06
C MET A 50 6.29 -12.07 1.86
N TRP A 51 7.23 -12.65 1.13
CA TRP A 51 8.53 -12.04 0.84
C TRP A 51 8.51 -11.30 -0.49
N THR A 52 9.31 -10.25 -0.60
CA THR A 52 9.54 -9.57 -1.88
C THR A 52 10.51 -10.39 -2.74
N PHE A 53 10.50 -10.20 -4.05
CA PHE A 53 11.36 -10.97 -4.97
C PHE A 53 12.85 -10.66 -4.79
N ASP A 54 13.20 -9.53 -4.18
CA ASP A 54 14.55 -9.04 -3.93
C ASP A 54 15.11 -9.43 -2.55
N ASP A 55 14.27 -9.86 -1.60
CA ASP A 55 14.70 -10.28 -0.25
C ASP A 55 14.03 -11.59 0.20
N ILE A 56 14.32 -12.69 -0.52
CA ILE A 56 13.81 -14.02 -0.16
C ILE A 56 14.73 -14.73 0.85
N PRO A 57 14.21 -15.25 1.98
CA PRO A 57 15.03 -15.97 2.97
C PRO A 57 15.40 -17.38 2.48
N GLY A 58 16.51 -17.51 1.77
CA GLY A 58 16.97 -18.78 1.19
C GLY A 58 17.12 -19.93 2.19
N GLU A 59 17.63 -19.69 3.39
CA GLU A 59 17.75 -20.71 4.44
C GLU A 59 16.39 -21.26 4.88
N TYR A 60 15.39 -20.38 4.99
CA TYR A 60 14.02 -20.78 5.31
C TYR A 60 13.44 -21.68 4.22
N PHE A 61 13.62 -21.30 2.95
CA PHE A 61 13.15 -22.08 1.80
C PHE A 61 13.81 -23.46 1.75
N GLN A 62 15.11 -23.54 1.98
CA GLN A 62 15.81 -24.83 2.00
C GLN A 62 15.30 -25.73 3.12
N LYS A 63 15.12 -25.18 4.32
CA LYS A 63 14.66 -25.94 5.48
C LYS A 63 13.20 -26.40 5.34
N THR A 64 12.35 -25.58 4.75
CA THR A 64 10.89 -25.80 4.70
C THR A 64 10.46 -26.57 3.46
N TYR A 65 11.05 -26.26 2.31
CA TYR A 65 10.63 -26.76 0.99
C TYR A 65 11.70 -27.59 0.28
N GLY A 66 12.92 -27.67 0.83
CA GLY A 66 13.98 -28.49 0.25
C GLY A 66 14.68 -27.87 -0.96
N PHE A 67 14.48 -26.58 -1.25
CA PHE A 67 15.16 -25.88 -2.34
C PHE A 67 15.51 -24.44 -1.95
N VAL A 68 16.54 -23.87 -2.60
CA VAL A 68 16.84 -22.43 -2.53
C VAL A 68 16.48 -21.82 -3.89
N PRO A 69 15.64 -20.77 -3.94
CA PRO A 69 15.33 -20.09 -5.19
C PRO A 69 16.59 -19.48 -5.84
N GLU A 70 16.91 -19.94 -7.04
CA GLU A 70 17.98 -19.33 -7.84
C GLU A 70 17.55 -17.98 -8.43
N GLU A 71 18.50 -17.11 -8.75
CA GLU A 71 18.23 -15.80 -9.37
C GLU A 71 17.38 -15.93 -10.65
N LYS A 72 17.69 -16.92 -11.49
CA LYS A 72 16.92 -17.20 -12.71
C LYS A 72 15.47 -17.60 -12.39
N TRP A 73 15.28 -18.41 -11.35
CA TRP A 73 13.95 -18.82 -10.91
C TRP A 73 13.15 -17.62 -10.41
N LEU A 74 13.75 -16.76 -9.59
CA LEU A 74 13.13 -15.54 -9.06
C LEU A 74 12.77 -14.56 -10.18
N LYS A 75 13.67 -14.38 -11.15
CA LYS A 75 13.42 -13.57 -12.34
C LYS A 75 12.20 -14.08 -13.11
N ASN A 76 12.12 -15.39 -13.35
CA ASN A 76 10.99 -15.98 -14.06
C ASN A 76 9.69 -15.84 -13.28
N ALA A 77 9.71 -16.12 -11.96
CA ALA A 77 8.55 -15.95 -11.10
C ALA A 77 8.03 -14.50 -11.14
N ARG A 78 8.93 -13.53 -10.95
CA ARG A 78 8.61 -12.09 -11.02
C ARG A 78 8.04 -11.66 -12.36
N LEU A 79 8.67 -12.06 -13.47
CA LEU A 79 8.23 -11.66 -14.81
C LEU A 79 6.94 -12.37 -15.24
N SER A 80 6.61 -13.53 -14.67
CA SER A 80 5.35 -14.22 -14.94
C SER A 80 4.17 -13.67 -14.14
N ALA A 81 4.41 -13.05 -12.98
CA ALA A 81 3.37 -12.52 -12.10
C ALA A 81 2.89 -11.13 -12.55
N LEU A 82 1.58 -10.91 -12.45
CA LEU A 82 0.91 -9.69 -12.88
C LEU A 82 -0.05 -9.16 -11.82
N GLN A 83 -0.13 -7.83 -11.71
CA GLN A 83 -1.25 -7.17 -11.04
C GLN A 83 -2.35 -6.91 -12.08
N PHE A 84 -3.54 -7.45 -11.85
CA PHE A 84 -4.67 -7.40 -12.79
C PHE A 84 -5.69 -6.34 -12.37
N GLY A 85 -5.92 -5.33 -13.21
CA GLY A 85 -6.95 -4.31 -13.01
C GLY A 85 -6.83 -3.51 -11.70
N GLY A 86 -5.62 -3.48 -11.10
CA GLY A 86 -5.36 -2.74 -9.86
C GLY A 86 -5.80 -3.42 -8.54
N GLY A 87 -6.45 -4.59 -8.59
CA GLY A 87 -6.98 -5.25 -7.38
C GLY A 87 -6.84 -6.77 -7.31
N CYS A 88 -6.50 -7.43 -8.42
CA CYS A 88 -6.31 -8.88 -8.48
C CYS A 88 -4.88 -9.27 -8.84
N SER A 89 -4.56 -10.54 -8.69
CA SER A 89 -3.35 -11.16 -9.24
C SER A 89 -3.69 -11.94 -10.52
N ALA A 90 -2.72 -12.03 -11.42
CA ALA A 90 -2.76 -12.87 -12.60
C ALA A 90 -1.36 -13.39 -12.94
N ALA A 91 -1.26 -14.29 -13.91
CA ALA A 91 0.02 -14.76 -14.40
C ALA A 91 0.01 -14.97 -15.92
N PHE A 92 1.13 -14.71 -16.57
CA PHE A 92 1.38 -15.21 -17.92
C PHE A 92 1.51 -16.74 -17.89
N VAL A 93 0.77 -17.41 -18.78
CA VAL A 93 0.78 -18.87 -18.92
C VAL A 93 1.17 -19.34 -20.34
N SER A 94 1.44 -18.41 -21.26
CA SER A 94 2.01 -18.69 -22.58
C SER A 94 3.03 -17.63 -22.99
N GLN A 95 3.85 -17.96 -24.00
CA GLN A 95 4.83 -17.03 -24.59
C GLN A 95 4.16 -15.95 -25.46
N ASP A 96 2.92 -16.21 -25.90
CA ASP A 96 2.13 -15.30 -26.74
C ASP A 96 1.25 -14.33 -25.93
N GLY A 97 1.41 -14.31 -24.60
CA GLY A 97 0.74 -13.35 -23.73
C GLY A 97 -0.61 -13.80 -23.16
N LEU A 98 -0.92 -15.11 -23.15
CA LEU A 98 -2.11 -15.61 -22.46
C LEU A 98 -1.99 -15.37 -20.96
N ILE A 99 -3.00 -14.72 -20.37
CA ILE A 99 -3.05 -14.38 -18.95
C ILE A 99 -4.12 -15.21 -18.26
N MET A 100 -3.76 -15.85 -17.15
CA MET A 100 -4.69 -16.54 -16.27
C MET A 100 -4.96 -15.75 -15.01
N THR A 101 -6.24 -15.57 -14.67
CA THR A 101 -6.71 -15.03 -13.39
C THR A 101 -7.99 -15.72 -12.94
N ASN A 102 -8.49 -15.38 -11.77
CA ASN A 102 -9.74 -15.94 -11.26
C ASN A 102 -10.95 -15.34 -11.98
N HIS A 103 -12.01 -16.13 -12.13
CA HIS A 103 -13.26 -15.67 -12.72
C HIS A 103 -13.81 -14.39 -12.04
N HIS A 104 -13.74 -14.28 -10.71
CA HIS A 104 -14.23 -13.10 -10.01
C HIS A 104 -13.46 -11.81 -10.30
N CYS A 105 -12.21 -11.91 -10.78
CA CYS A 105 -11.40 -10.76 -11.16
C CYS A 105 -11.85 -10.15 -12.49
N GLY A 106 -12.25 -10.98 -13.46
CA GLY A 106 -12.79 -10.54 -14.75
C GLY A 106 -14.32 -10.42 -14.80
N ARG A 107 -15.05 -10.98 -13.83
CA ARG A 107 -16.52 -11.04 -13.81
C ARG A 107 -17.16 -9.68 -13.98
N GLY A 108 -16.61 -8.69 -13.29
CA GLY A 108 -17.10 -7.31 -13.34
C GLY A 108 -17.00 -6.72 -14.75
N ASP A 109 -16.12 -7.22 -15.60
CA ASP A 109 -15.92 -6.67 -16.94
C ASP A 109 -16.72 -7.39 -18.04
N LEU A 110 -17.31 -8.56 -17.75
CA LEU A 110 -18.02 -9.37 -18.74
C LEU A 110 -19.15 -8.59 -19.43
N TYR A 111 -19.86 -7.73 -18.69
CA TYR A 111 -20.95 -6.93 -19.27
C TYR A 111 -20.45 -5.92 -20.32
N LYS A 112 -19.18 -5.49 -20.25
CA LYS A 112 -18.59 -4.51 -21.18
C LYS A 112 -18.35 -5.10 -22.58
N ILE A 113 -18.26 -6.43 -22.66
CA ILE A 113 -17.96 -7.17 -23.89
C ILE A 113 -19.10 -8.08 -24.33
N GLN A 114 -20.21 -8.09 -23.60
CA GLN A 114 -21.39 -8.87 -23.92
C GLN A 114 -22.13 -8.26 -25.12
N GLN A 115 -22.48 -9.09 -26.10
CA GLN A 115 -23.27 -8.69 -27.28
C GLN A 115 -24.76 -8.92 -27.05
N GLU A 116 -25.59 -8.40 -27.93
CA GLU A 116 -27.04 -8.55 -27.83
C GLU A 116 -27.46 -10.02 -27.89
N GLY A 117 -28.31 -10.45 -26.93
CA GLY A 117 -28.78 -11.83 -26.81
C GLY A 117 -27.85 -12.76 -26.02
N GLU A 118 -26.65 -12.34 -25.64
CA GLU A 118 -25.72 -13.15 -24.86
C GLU A 118 -25.90 -13.01 -23.35
N ASN A 119 -25.49 -14.04 -22.61
CA ASN A 119 -25.32 -13.98 -21.16
C ASN A 119 -23.98 -14.63 -20.77
N LEU A 120 -22.89 -13.87 -20.85
CA LEU A 120 -21.54 -14.41 -20.63
C LEU A 120 -21.33 -14.91 -19.20
N LEU A 121 -22.06 -14.35 -18.23
CA LEU A 121 -21.99 -14.79 -16.83
C LEU A 121 -22.63 -16.18 -16.61
N ARG A 122 -23.69 -16.50 -17.37
CA ARG A 122 -24.40 -17.78 -17.29
C ARG A 122 -23.72 -18.84 -18.16
N ASP A 123 -23.41 -18.48 -19.40
CA ASP A 123 -23.04 -19.43 -20.46
C ASP A 123 -21.52 -19.57 -20.63
N GLY A 124 -20.74 -18.65 -20.05
CA GLY A 124 -19.31 -18.57 -20.26
C GLY A 124 -18.95 -17.91 -21.60
N PHE A 125 -17.64 -17.79 -21.85
CA PHE A 125 -17.10 -17.26 -23.09
C PHE A 125 -15.86 -18.08 -23.48
N TYR A 126 -15.75 -18.40 -24.76
CA TYR A 126 -14.60 -19.07 -25.34
C TYR A 126 -14.35 -18.51 -26.73
N ALA A 127 -13.13 -18.03 -26.95
CA ALA A 127 -12.65 -17.60 -28.26
C ALA A 127 -11.82 -18.75 -28.86
N SER A 128 -12.17 -19.21 -30.05
CA SER A 128 -11.46 -20.30 -30.73
C SER A 128 -10.23 -19.81 -31.52
N SER A 129 -10.12 -18.50 -31.70
CA SER A 129 -9.04 -17.80 -32.38
C SER A 129 -8.74 -16.46 -31.69
N LEU A 130 -7.57 -15.86 -31.96
CA LEU A 130 -7.20 -14.56 -31.38
C LEU A 130 -8.12 -13.44 -31.88
N GLU A 131 -8.64 -13.56 -33.10
CA GLU A 131 -9.56 -12.60 -33.71
C GLU A 131 -10.94 -12.58 -33.02
N GLU A 132 -11.29 -13.66 -32.32
CA GLU A 132 -12.52 -13.78 -31.54
C GLU A 132 -12.38 -13.21 -30.12
N GLU A 133 -11.16 -12.93 -29.65
CA GLU A 133 -10.94 -12.33 -28.33
C GLU A 133 -11.54 -10.92 -28.27
N ARG A 134 -12.33 -10.68 -27.22
CA ARG A 134 -13.02 -9.39 -27.04
C ARG A 134 -12.22 -8.49 -26.13
N LYS A 135 -11.82 -7.33 -26.66
CA LYS A 135 -11.12 -6.31 -25.90
C LYS A 135 -12.02 -5.71 -24.82
N ILE A 136 -11.60 -5.85 -23.56
CA ILE A 136 -12.22 -5.16 -22.43
C ILE A 136 -11.70 -3.71 -22.40
N PRO A 137 -12.57 -2.69 -22.49
CA PRO A 137 -12.15 -1.30 -22.37
C PRO A 137 -11.51 -1.01 -21.01
N ASP A 138 -10.43 -0.22 -21.03
CA ASP A 138 -9.69 0.28 -19.86
C ASP A 138 -9.07 -0.79 -18.94
N LEU A 139 -9.15 -2.07 -19.31
CA LEU A 139 -8.44 -3.13 -18.62
C LEU A 139 -6.94 -3.05 -18.91
N TYR A 140 -6.14 -3.03 -17.85
CA TYR A 140 -4.69 -3.12 -17.90
C TYR A 140 -4.18 -4.15 -16.91
N VAL A 141 -2.96 -4.62 -17.15
CA VAL A 141 -2.18 -5.44 -16.23
C VAL A 141 -0.82 -4.79 -16.04
N ASP A 142 -0.35 -4.74 -14.80
CA ASP A 142 0.99 -4.23 -14.48
C ASP A 142 1.95 -5.42 -14.27
N GLN A 143 3.06 -5.44 -15.01
CA GLN A 143 4.17 -6.41 -14.85
C GLN A 143 5.32 -5.77 -14.06
N LEU A 144 5.84 -6.46 -13.05
CA LEU A 144 6.94 -5.94 -12.24
C LEU A 144 8.29 -6.16 -12.95
N ILE A 145 8.89 -5.08 -13.47
CA ILE A 145 10.15 -5.14 -14.24
C ILE A 145 11.41 -5.06 -13.37
N SER A 146 11.38 -4.26 -12.31
CA SER A 146 12.53 -4.10 -11.41
C SER A 146 12.07 -3.61 -10.04
N ILE A 147 12.89 -3.89 -9.02
CA ILE A 147 12.75 -3.37 -7.66
C ILE A 147 14.08 -2.66 -7.35
N LYS A 148 13.99 -1.50 -6.70
CA LYS A 148 15.14 -0.74 -6.22
C LYS A 148 14.82 -0.24 -4.82
N ASP A 149 15.70 -0.55 -3.87
CA ASP A 149 15.66 0.06 -2.55
C ASP A 149 16.14 1.52 -2.64
N VAL A 150 15.30 2.43 -2.14
CA VAL A 150 15.54 3.88 -2.08
C VAL A 150 15.40 4.42 -0.65
N THR A 151 15.47 3.53 0.34
CA THR A 151 15.26 3.85 1.76
C THR A 151 16.24 4.92 2.24
N ASN A 152 17.51 4.79 1.87
CA ASN A 152 18.57 5.72 2.29
C ASN A 152 18.37 7.13 1.71
N GLU A 153 17.98 7.23 0.43
CA GLU A 153 17.70 8.50 -0.23
C GLU A 153 16.53 9.23 0.45
N ILE A 154 15.48 8.49 0.81
CA ILE A 154 14.31 9.05 1.49
C ILE A 154 14.65 9.49 2.92
N ILE A 155 15.27 8.61 3.71
CA ILE A 155 15.66 8.92 5.11
C ILE A 155 16.60 10.12 5.14
N SER A 156 17.63 10.15 4.29
CA SER A 156 18.57 11.27 4.21
C SER A 156 17.88 12.59 3.87
N LYS A 157 16.87 12.59 2.98
CA LYS A 157 16.10 13.80 2.70
C LYS A 157 15.33 14.26 3.94
N MET A 158 14.67 13.34 4.64
CA MET A 158 13.87 13.63 5.83
C MET A 158 14.70 14.21 6.97
N GLU A 159 15.98 13.83 7.11
CA GLU A 159 16.86 14.36 8.16
C GLU A 159 17.07 15.89 8.08
N ASN A 160 16.80 16.52 6.94
CA ASN A 160 16.88 17.97 6.78
C ASN A 160 15.69 18.73 7.41
N GLY A 161 14.63 18.03 7.83
CA GLY A 161 13.47 18.65 8.47
C GLY A 161 13.64 18.78 9.98
N ASN A 162 13.34 19.95 10.53
CA ASN A 162 13.41 20.22 11.96
C ASN A 162 12.12 19.83 12.70
N THR A 163 10.98 19.87 12.01
CA THR A 163 9.67 19.47 12.56
C THR A 163 9.14 18.21 11.87
N THR A 164 8.25 17.48 12.54
CA THR A 164 7.58 16.30 11.94
C THR A 164 6.88 16.63 10.62
N LYS A 165 6.24 17.82 10.55
CA LYS A 165 5.60 18.27 9.32
C LYS A 165 6.61 18.47 8.19
N GLU A 166 7.73 19.15 8.47
CA GLU A 166 8.78 19.35 7.46
C GLU A 166 9.36 18.02 6.97
N LYS A 167 9.54 17.04 7.86
CA LYS A 167 10.01 15.69 7.47
C LYS A 167 9.05 14.98 6.52
N ILE A 168 7.73 15.07 6.78
CA ILE A 168 6.70 14.50 5.91
C ILE A 168 6.69 15.22 4.55
N ASP A 169 6.71 16.55 4.55
CA ASP A 169 6.73 17.34 3.31
C ASP A 169 7.99 17.01 2.46
N LEU A 170 9.15 16.83 3.12
CA LEU A 170 10.40 16.41 2.48
C LEU A 170 10.33 14.99 1.93
N ARG A 171 9.75 14.04 2.67
CA ARG A 171 9.51 12.65 2.23
C ARG A 171 8.65 12.62 0.98
N ASP A 172 7.51 13.31 0.99
CA ASP A 172 6.57 13.29 -0.12
C ASP A 172 7.20 13.96 -1.36
N SER A 173 7.98 15.02 -1.17
CA SER A 173 8.73 15.68 -2.24
C SER A 173 9.79 14.77 -2.88
N ILE A 174 10.60 14.05 -2.09
CA ILE A 174 11.61 13.15 -2.66
C ILE A 174 10.97 11.92 -3.30
N MET A 175 9.88 11.40 -2.75
CA MET A 175 9.14 10.29 -3.36
C MET A 175 8.59 10.70 -4.74
N ALA A 176 8.03 11.90 -4.86
CA ALA A 176 7.55 12.42 -6.14
C ALA A 176 8.69 12.59 -7.15
N ALA A 177 9.83 13.14 -6.73
CA ALA A 177 11.01 13.31 -7.58
C ALA A 177 11.57 11.97 -8.08
N LEU A 178 11.86 11.04 -7.17
CA LEU A 178 12.38 9.70 -7.51
C LEU A 178 11.42 8.91 -8.42
N THR A 179 10.11 9.08 -8.23
CA THR A 179 9.12 8.45 -9.11
C THR A 179 9.19 9.06 -10.51
N ALA A 180 9.20 10.40 -10.63
CA ALA A 180 9.31 11.08 -11.91
C ALA A 180 10.60 10.72 -12.66
N ASP A 181 11.74 10.75 -11.95
CA ASP A 181 13.05 10.38 -12.51
C ASP A 181 13.03 8.95 -13.04
N CYS A 182 12.51 7.99 -12.27
CA CYS A 182 12.36 6.60 -12.70
C CYS A 182 11.48 6.45 -13.95
N GLN A 183 10.38 7.20 -14.02
CA GLN A 183 9.49 7.16 -15.18
C GLN A 183 10.14 7.75 -16.43
N GLU A 184 10.92 8.83 -16.28
CA GLU A 184 11.66 9.45 -17.38
C GLU A 184 12.78 8.52 -17.89
N GLU A 185 13.55 7.92 -16.97
CA GLU A 185 14.69 7.08 -17.31
C GLU A 185 14.29 5.75 -17.99
N THR A 186 13.19 5.16 -17.52
CA THR A 186 12.77 3.82 -17.97
C THR A 186 11.65 3.83 -19.00
N GLY A 187 10.88 4.92 -19.09
CA GLY A 187 9.62 4.96 -19.84
C GLY A 187 8.52 4.08 -19.25
N LEU A 188 8.71 3.51 -18.05
CA LEU A 188 7.76 2.63 -17.38
C LEU A 188 6.98 3.39 -16.30
N LYS A 189 5.88 2.80 -15.83
CA LYS A 189 5.17 3.28 -14.64
C LYS A 189 5.95 2.86 -13.40
N CYS A 190 6.48 3.84 -12.65
CA CYS A 190 7.16 3.61 -11.39
C CYS A 190 6.25 3.91 -10.20
N ARG A 191 6.43 3.18 -9.10
CA ARG A 191 5.72 3.38 -7.82
C ARG A 191 6.69 3.15 -6.68
N ILE A 192 6.71 4.06 -5.71
CA ILE A 192 7.37 3.82 -4.43
C ILE A 192 6.35 3.17 -3.50
N VAL A 193 6.77 2.08 -2.86
CA VAL A 193 5.98 1.34 -1.88
C VAL A 193 6.68 1.45 -0.54
N THR A 194 5.93 1.84 0.49
CA THR A 194 6.41 1.83 1.88
C THR A 194 6.06 0.47 2.49
N LEU A 195 7.05 -0.18 3.10
CA LEU A 195 6.91 -1.47 3.79
C LEU A 195 6.84 -1.27 5.31
#